data_AF-A0A1G7EE26-F1
#
_entry.id   AF-A0A1G7EE26-F1
#
_cell.length_a   1.000
_cell.length_b   1.000
_cell.length_c   1.000
_cell.angle_alpha   90.00
_cell.angle_beta   90.00
_cell.angle_gamma   90.00
#
_symmetry.space_group_name_H-M   'P 1'
#
loop_
_entity.id
_entity.type
_entity.pdbx_description
1 polymer ?
#
loop_
_entity_poly.entity_id
_entity_poly.type
_entity_poly.pdbx_seq_one_letter_code
_entity_poly.pdbx_strand_id
1 'polypeptide(L)'
;MEKEAPAVDIPYYRALFGALGWGVVAFALQVVIAPGDSTFLLLHTGWILICCVLAAWPTWKAAQRRGWPELWKLFLLAAPAFWVLRLLTLILQRLLFG
;
A
#
# COMPACT_ATOMS: atom_id res chain seq x y z
N MET A 1 13.27 -34.22 8.37
CA MET A 1 13.41 -32.79 8.75
C MET A 1 12.27 -32.05 8.10
N GLU A 2 11.15 -31.95 8.79
CA GLU A 2 10.03 -31.14 8.34
C GLU A 2 10.47 -29.68 8.45
N LYS A 3 10.65 -29.02 7.30
CA LYS A 3 10.94 -27.58 7.26
C LYS A 3 9.73 -26.90 7.88
N GLU A 4 9.84 -26.44 9.12
CA GLU A 4 8.88 -25.52 9.72
C GLU A 4 8.58 -24.44 8.67
N ALA A 5 7.34 -24.42 8.18
CA ALA A 5 6.87 -23.37 7.30
C ALA A 5 7.16 -22.04 8.01
N PRO A 6 7.76 -21.03 7.32
CA PRO A 6 8.10 -19.78 7.97
C PRO A 6 6.83 -19.27 8.63
N ALA A 7 6.88 -19.06 9.95
CA ALA A 7 5.75 -18.63 10.75
C ALA A 7 5.11 -17.45 10.03
N VAL A 8 3.95 -17.69 9.42
CA VAL A 8 3.24 -16.68 8.63
C VAL A 8 2.95 -15.56 9.62
N ASP A 9 3.60 -14.41 9.46
CA ASP A 9 3.35 -13.25 10.30
C ASP A 9 1.94 -12.72 9.97
N ILE A 10 0.93 -13.37 10.54
CA ILE A 10 -0.49 -13.00 10.51
C ILE A 10 -0.68 -11.48 10.73
N PRO A 11 0.09 -10.79 11.60
CA PRO A 11 -0.05 -9.35 11.78
C PRO A 11 0.42 -8.50 10.59
N TYR A 12 1.42 -8.95 9.82
CA TYR A 12 1.92 -8.20 8.64
C TYR A 12 0.90 -8.24 7.50
N TYR A 13 0.33 -9.41 7.21
CA TYR A 13 -0.72 -9.55 6.19
C TYR A 13 -1.93 -8.68 6.49
N ARG A 14 -2.32 -8.55 7.77
CA ARG A 14 -3.41 -7.65 8.18
C ARG A 14 -3.11 -6.18 7.88
N ALA A 15 -1.87 -5.74 8.10
CA ALA A 15 -1.43 -4.40 7.73
C ALA A 15 -1.39 -4.20 6.21
N LEU A 16 -0.95 -5.22 5.47
CA LEU A 16 -0.96 -5.24 4.01
C LEU A 16 -2.38 -5.13 3.44
N PHE A 17 -3.35 -5.86 3.99
CA PHE A 17 -4.76 -5.72 3.60
C PHE A 17 -5.29 -4.30 3.85
N GLY A 18 -4.90 -3.68 4.96
CA GLY A 18 -5.20 -2.28 5.23
C GLY A 18 -4.64 -1.34 4.16
N ALA A 19 -3.39 -1.54 3.74
CA ALA A 19 -2.75 -0.75 2.69
C ALA A 19 -3.35 -1.01 1.30
N LEU A 20 -3.67 -2.27 0.97
CA LEU A 20 -4.32 -2.66 -0.28
C LEU A 20 -5.69 -2.01 -0.44
N GLY A 21 -6.45 -1.85 0.64
CA GLY A 21 -7.71 -1.12 0.60
C GLY A 21 -7.54 0.32 0.08
N TRP A 22 -6.48 1.02 0.50
CA TRP A 22 -6.14 2.33 -0.04
C TRP A 22 -5.57 2.28 -1.45
N GLY A 23 -4.87 1.21 -1.81
CA GLY A 23 -4.46 0.93 -3.19
C GLY A 23 -5.65 0.87 -4.16
N VAL A 24 -6.72 0.19 -3.77
CA VAL A 24 -7.97 0.12 -4.56
C VAL A 24 -8.59 1.52 -4.71
N VAL A 25 -8.65 2.30 -3.63
CA VAL A 25 -9.15 3.69 -3.67
C VAL A 25 -8.31 4.55 -4.61
N ALA A 26 -6.98 4.45 -4.53
CA ALA A 26 -6.09 5.21 -5.40
C ALA A 26 -6.21 4.80 -6.87
N PHE A 27 -6.40 3.51 -7.14
CA PHE A 27 -6.64 3.01 -8.49
C PHE A 27 -7.97 3.51 -9.05
N ALA A 28 -9.05 3.45 -8.25
CA ALA A 28 -10.35 3.99 -8.66
C ALA A 28 -10.27 5.50 -8.97
N LEU A 29 -9.61 6.28 -8.12
CA LEU A 29 -9.38 7.71 -8.37
C LEU A 29 -8.56 7.96 -9.63
N GLN A 30 -7.54 7.13 -9.89
CA GLN A 30 -6.73 7.21 -11.11
C GLN A 30 -7.59 7.01 -12.36
N VAL A 31 -8.44 5.97 -12.37
CA VAL A 31 -9.32 5.65 -13.51
C VAL A 31 -10.35 6.75 -13.75
N VAL A 32 -10.90 7.35 -12.69
CA VAL A 32 -11.95 8.39 -12.80
C VAL A 32 -11.38 9.74 -13.21
N ILE A 33 -10.25 10.16 -12.63
CA ILE A 33 -9.73 11.53 -12.75
C ILE A 33 -8.75 11.68 -13.92
N ALA A 34 -7.99 10.63 -14.22
CA ALA A 34 -6.96 10.67 -15.24
C ALA A 34 -6.97 9.35 -16.05
N PRO A 35 -8.00 9.14 -16.89
CA PRO A 35 -8.06 8.03 -17.83
C PRO A 35 -6.98 8.23 -18.90
N GLY A 36 -5.75 7.82 -18.60
CA GLY A 36 -4.69 7.73 -19.57
C GLY A 36 -4.75 6.43 -20.37
N ASP A 37 -3.81 6.27 -21.28
CA ASP A 37 -3.69 5.07 -22.11
C ASP A 37 -3.33 3.81 -21.27
N SER A 38 -3.45 2.62 -21.84
CA SER A 38 -3.23 1.36 -21.11
C SER A 38 -1.84 1.25 -20.49
N THR A 39 -0.81 1.77 -21.17
CA THR A 39 0.58 1.81 -20.67
C THR A 39 0.70 2.71 -19.43
N PHE A 40 0.00 3.84 -19.44
CA PHE A 40 -0.04 4.77 -18.31
C PHE A 40 -0.72 4.12 -17.10
N LEU A 41 -1.87 3.45 -17.31
CA LEU A 41 -2.56 2.72 -16.25
C LEU A 41 -1.71 1.61 -15.64
N LEU A 42 -0.96 0.85 -16.45
CA LEU A 42 -0.06 -0.20 -15.96
C LEU A 42 1.06 0.37 -15.08
N LEU A 43 1.70 1.45 -15.52
CA LEU A 43 2.79 2.08 -14.77
C LEU A 43 2.30 2.63 -13.42
N HIS A 44 1.14 3.30 -13.42
CA HIS A 44 0.51 3.79 -12.21
C HIS A 44 0.09 2.67 -11.26
N THR A 45 -0.45 1.57 -11.79
CA THR A 45 -0.82 0.40 -10.99
C THR A 45 0.41 -0.21 -10.33
N GLY A 46 1.53 -0.31 -11.05
CA GLY A 46 2.81 -0.77 -10.49
C GLY A 46 3.25 0.09 -9.29
N TRP A 47 3.21 1.42 -9.43
CA TRP A 47 3.54 2.33 -8.32
C TRP A 47 2.59 2.19 -7.14
N ILE A 48 1.29 2.03 -7.39
CA ILE A 48 0.28 1.82 -6.33
C ILE A 48 0.58 0.54 -5.53
N LEU A 49 0.91 -0.57 -6.21
CA LEU A 49 1.26 -1.83 -5.55
C LEU A 49 2.53 -1.69 -4.70
N ILE A 50 3.55 -1.00 -5.22
CA ILE A 50 4.77 -0.70 -4.46
C ILE A 50 4.44 0.13 -3.20
N CYS A 51 3.60 1.16 -3.33
CA CYS A 51 3.15 1.95 -2.18
C CYS A 51 2.41 1.10 -1.15
N CYS A 52 1.59 0.12 -1.56
CA CYS A 52 0.88 -0.77 -0.65
C CYS A 52 1.85 -1.60 0.21
N VAL A 53 2.87 -2.20 -0.43
CA VAL A 53 3.87 -3.03 0.26
C VAL A 53 4.71 -2.18 1.21
N LEU A 54 5.15 -1.00 0.76
CA LEU A 54 5.95 -0.09 1.56
C LEU A 54 5.17 0.51 2.73
N ALA A 55 3.88 0.78 2.57
CA ALA A 55 3.00 1.27 3.64
C ALA A 55 2.71 0.18 4.69
N ALA A 56 2.66 -1.10 4.29
CA ALA A 56 2.37 -2.21 5.20
C ALA A 56 3.41 -2.34 6.33
N TRP A 57 4.69 -2.08 6.05
CA TRP A 57 5.78 -2.19 7.04
C TRP A 57 5.67 -1.21 8.23
N PRO A 58 5.57 0.12 8.04
CA PRO A 58 5.40 1.06 9.15
C PRO A 58 4.08 0.85 9.88
N THR A 59 3.00 0.50 9.17
CA THR A 59 1.69 0.18 9.77
C THR A 59 1.77 -1.05 10.66
N TRP A 60 2.44 -2.11 10.21
CA TRP A 60 2.67 -3.33 10.99
C TRP A 60 3.51 -3.05 12.24
N LYS A 61 4.64 -2.34 12.10
CA LYS A 61 5.53 -2.03 13.23
C LYS A 61 4.83 -1.17 14.30
N ALA A 62 4.01 -0.21 13.89
CA ALA A 62 3.21 0.60 14.80
C ALA A 62 2.08 -0.22 15.47
N ALA A 63 1.46 -1.14 14.75
CA ALA A 63 0.42 -2.02 15.29
C ALA A 63 0.97 -3.05 16.30
N GLN A 64 2.14 -3.63 16.03
CA GLN A 64 2.82 -4.53 16.97
C GLN A 64 3.11 -3.83 18.30
N ARG A 65 3.65 -2.60 18.25
CA ARG A 65 3.95 -1.81 19.47
C ARG A 65 2.73 -1.47 20.31
N ARG A 66 1.56 -1.33 19.66
CA ARG A 66 0.30 -0.98 20.33
C ARG A 66 -0.60 -2.19 20.63
N GLY A 67 -0.19 -3.39 20.20
CA GLY A 67 -0.97 -4.61 20.36
C GLY A 67 -2.34 -4.55 19.69
N TRP A 68 -2.46 -3.93 18.51
CA TRP A 68 -3.75 -3.74 17.82
C TRP A 68 -4.08 -4.91 16.88
N PRO A 69 -5.07 -5.78 17.20
CA PRO A 69 -5.43 -6.91 16.34
C PRO A 69 -6.47 -6.55 15.27
N GLU A 70 -7.15 -5.41 15.40
CA GLU A 70 -8.34 -5.06 14.63
C GLU A 70 -8.01 -4.47 13.25
N LEU A 71 -8.63 -5.01 12.19
CA LEU A 71 -8.37 -4.62 10.80
C LEU A 71 -8.72 -3.15 10.50
N TRP A 72 -9.80 -2.62 11.07
CA TRP A 72 -10.22 -1.24 10.81
C TRP A 72 -9.23 -0.20 11.32
N LYS A 73 -8.58 -0.46 12.48
CA LYS A 73 -7.51 0.40 13.03
C LYS A 73 -6.28 0.39 12.12
N LEU A 74 -5.93 -0.78 11.60
CA LEU A 74 -4.82 -0.95 10.65
C LEU A 74 -5.11 -0.23 9.34
N PHE A 75 -6.33 -0.31 8.84
CA PHE A 75 -6.78 0.42 7.65
C PHE A 75 -6.63 1.94 7.83
N LEU A 76 -7.10 2.49 8.95
CA LEU A 76 -6.95 3.93 9.25
C LEU A 76 -5.48 4.34 9.39
N LEU A 77 -4.66 3.50 10.02
CA LEU A 77 -3.23 3.75 10.20
C LEU A 77 -2.42 3.63 8.89
N ALA A 78 -2.87 2.78 7.96
CA ALA A 78 -2.26 2.64 6.64
C ALA A 78 -2.49 3.86 5.74
N ALA A 79 -3.58 4.60 5.94
CA ALA A 79 -3.95 5.76 5.12
C ALA A 79 -2.82 6.81 5.00
N PRO A 80 -2.28 7.39 6.09
CA PRO A 80 -1.25 8.40 5.98
C PRO A 80 0.04 7.85 5.36
N ALA A 81 0.45 6.62 5.72
CA ALA A 81 1.65 6.00 5.17
C ALA A 81 1.51 5.79 3.65
N PHE A 82 0.36 5.28 3.21
CA PHE A 82 0.07 5.06 1.80
C PHE A 82 0.00 6.37 1.01
N TRP A 83 -0.73 7.37 1.48
CA TRP A 83 -0.93 8.63 0.73
C TRP A 83 0.35 9.46 0.64
N VAL A 84 1.20 9.45 1.67
CA VAL A 84 2.53 10.09 1.61
C VAL A 84 3.40 9.43 0.54
N LEU A 85 3.46 8.09 0.52
CA LEU A 85 4.19 7.34 -0.51
C LEU A 85 3.59 7.59 -1.90
N ARG A 86 2.27 7.63 -2.02
CA ARG A 86 1.59 7.91 -3.30
C ARG A 86 1.93 9.29 -3.82
N LEU A 87 1.94 10.32 -2.97
CA LEU A 87 2.32 11.68 -3.37
C LEU A 87 3.77 11.73 -3.86
N LEU A 88 4.69 11.08 -3.15
CA LEU A 88 6.09 10.99 -3.56
C LEU A 88 6.25 10.30 -4.93
N THR A 89 5.54 9.20 -5.18
CA THR A 89 5.60 8.53 -6.49
C THR A 89 5.07 9.41 -7.62
N LEU A 90 4.03 10.23 -7.38
CA LEU A 90 3.52 11.19 -8.37
C LEU A 90 4.57 12.27 -8.69
N ILE A 91 5.21 12.82 -7.66
CA ILE A 91 6.26 13.83 -7.85
C ILE A 91 7.44 13.23 -8.62
N LEU A 92 7.91 12.04 -8.20
CA LEU A 92 9.01 11.35 -8.85
C LEU A 92 8.70 11.05 -10.31
N GLN A 93 7.51 10.53 -10.59
CA GLN A 93 7.09 10.24 -11.96
C GLN A 93 7.05 11.51 -12.81
N ARG A 94 6.56 12.62 -12.27
CA ARG A 94 6.58 13.92 -12.97
C ARG A 94 7.99 14.45 -13.20
N LEU A 95 8.93 14.20 -12.30
CA LEU A 95 10.33 14.61 -12.47
C LEU A 95 11.09 13.74 -13.48
N LEU A 96 10.77 12.45 -13.55
CA LEU A 96 11.47 11.50 -14.42
C LEU A 96 10.90 11.45 -15.84
N PHE A 97 9.61 11.74 -16.01
CA PHE A 97 8.89 11.54 -17.27
C PHE A 97 8.05 12.76 -17.71
N GLY A 98 8.13 13.88 -16.98
CA GLY A 98 7.38 15.12 -17.28
C GLY A 98 8.21 16.22 -17.92
#